data_AF-A0A0B3VGX4-F1
#
_entry.id   AF-A0A0B3VGX4-F1
#
_cell.length_a   1.000
_cell.length_b   1.000
_cell.length_c   1.000
_cell.angle_alpha   90.00
_cell.angle_beta   90.00
_cell.angle_gamma   90.00
#
_symmetry.space_group_name_H-M   'P 1'
#
loop_
_entity.id
_entity.type
_entity.pdbx_description
1 polymer ?
#
loop_
_entity_poly.entity_id
_entity_poly.type
_entity_poly.pdbx_seq_one_letter_code
_entity_poly.pdbx_strand_id
1 'polypeptide(L)'
;MDLNSIVKITRKILRALDTSYKNKLYHGSLTEDNIFVDENYNVKIYDYGITQANKGINIRKDNSIGFLSPHQININYTDKESDFFTLGVILFDSIFKKMPFGIGKNEKDMLKLIDRGIDWNTVAINNENIALVNIVKKLIRRTEKYNSVEEVLIDLSKFMYVKADIEENSINIIEEDTEKKQHNKPNSKFLQKALLLILTLIILVTVITQF
;
A
#
# COMPACT_ATOMS: atom_id res chain seq x y z
N MET A 1 9.00 9.65 -2.73
CA MET A 1 8.46 8.29 -3.00
C MET A 1 6.98 8.44 -3.22
N ASP A 2 6.46 7.96 -4.34
CA ASP A 2 5.04 8.04 -4.68
C ASP A 2 4.20 6.98 -3.91
N LEU A 3 2.88 7.13 -3.94
CA LEU A 3 1.95 6.25 -3.22
C LEU A 3 1.99 4.80 -3.72
N ASN A 4 2.25 4.56 -5.02
CA ASN A 4 2.31 3.20 -5.57
C ASN A 4 3.56 2.48 -5.05
N SER A 5 4.68 3.20 -4.94
CA SER A 5 5.91 2.70 -4.33
C SER A 5 5.71 2.35 -2.85
N ILE A 6 5.03 3.22 -2.08
CA ILE A 6 4.69 2.96 -0.67
C ILE A 6 3.88 1.67 -0.55
N VAL A 7 2.86 1.47 -1.41
CA VAL A 7 2.03 0.27 -1.42
C VAL A 7 2.84 -0.99 -1.75
N LYS A 8 3.71 -0.93 -2.76
CA LYS A 8 4.58 -2.06 -3.15
C LYS A 8 5.49 -2.49 -2.00
N ILE A 9 6.13 -1.53 -1.34
CA ILE A 9 7.01 -1.76 -0.19
C ILE A 9 6.21 -2.33 0.98
N THR A 10 5.09 -1.70 1.35
CA THR A 10 4.21 -2.13 2.44
C THR A 10 3.74 -3.57 2.28
N ARG A 11 3.35 -3.95 1.06
CA ARG A 11 2.97 -5.32 0.73
C ARG A 11 4.11 -6.31 0.97
N LYS A 12 5.35 -5.95 0.64
CA LYS A 12 6.52 -6.81 0.87
C LYS A 12 6.89 -6.88 2.35
N ILE A 13 6.79 -5.77 3.09
CA ILE A 13 6.93 -5.75 4.56
C ILE A 13 5.92 -6.71 5.19
N LEU A 14 4.63 -6.57 4.87
CA LEU A 14 3.56 -7.42 5.40
C LEU A 14 3.81 -8.92 5.15
N ARG A 15 4.28 -9.29 3.95
CA ARG A 15 4.61 -10.69 3.64
C ARG A 15 5.81 -11.22 4.44
N ALA A 16 6.82 -10.39 4.67
CA ALA A 16 7.94 -10.74 5.54
C ALA A 16 7.48 -10.91 6.99
N LEU A 17 6.59 -10.02 7.45
CA LEU A 17 5.96 -10.12 8.77
C LEU A 17 5.16 -11.42 8.94
N ASP A 18 4.28 -11.72 7.99
CA ASP A 18 3.45 -12.93 7.99
C ASP A 18 4.28 -14.22 8.06
N THR A 19 5.38 -14.27 7.30
CA THR A 19 6.29 -15.43 7.29
C THR A 19 6.86 -15.70 8.67
N SER A 20 7.15 -14.65 9.43
CA SER A 20 7.74 -14.74 10.77
C SER A 20 6.68 -15.09 11.83
N TYR A 21 5.47 -14.57 11.69
CA TYR A 21 4.36 -14.86 12.60
C TYR A 21 3.99 -16.34 12.65
N LYS A 22 4.20 -17.08 11.56
CA LYS A 22 4.01 -18.55 11.51
C LYS A 22 4.88 -19.29 12.52
N ASN A 23 6.01 -18.71 12.89
CA ASN A 23 6.93 -19.24 13.91
C ASN A 23 6.80 -18.50 15.26
N LYS A 24 5.72 -17.72 15.46
CA LYS A 24 5.51 -16.85 16.63
C LYS A 24 6.65 -15.84 16.84
N LEU A 25 7.30 -15.42 15.75
CA LEU A 25 8.35 -14.41 15.77
C LEU A 25 7.75 -13.05 15.41
N TYR A 26 7.73 -12.16 16.39
CA TYR A 26 7.34 -10.76 16.21
C TYR A 26 8.59 -9.89 16.17
N HIS A 27 8.61 -8.89 15.29
CA HIS A 27 9.78 -8.04 15.12
C HIS A 27 10.01 -7.18 16.36
N GLY A 28 8.97 -6.47 16.80
CA GLY A 28 8.91 -5.70 18.04
C GLY A 28 9.70 -4.41 18.11
N SER A 29 10.69 -4.24 17.23
CA SER A 29 11.51 -3.03 17.12
C SER A 29 11.60 -2.52 15.67
N LEU A 30 10.51 -2.68 14.90
CA LEU A 30 10.51 -2.31 13.49
C LEU A 30 10.65 -0.79 13.38
N THR A 31 11.54 -0.31 12.53
CA THR A 31 11.71 1.11 12.21
C THR A 31 12.13 1.21 10.76
N GLU A 32 12.09 2.42 10.18
CA GLU A 32 12.63 2.68 8.85
C GLU A 32 14.12 2.30 8.72
N ASP A 33 14.92 2.46 9.78
CA ASP A 33 16.35 2.09 9.79
C ASP A 33 16.56 0.57 9.61
N ASN A 34 15.55 -0.23 9.99
CA ASN A 34 15.59 -1.69 9.92
C ASN A 34 14.95 -2.24 8.64
N ILE A 35 14.52 -1.38 7.71
CA ILE A 35 13.88 -1.74 6.45
C ILE A 35 14.74 -1.22 5.30
N PHE A 36 15.47 -2.13 4.64
CA PHE A 36 16.19 -1.78 3.41
C PHE A 36 15.30 -2.00 2.20
N VAL A 37 15.29 -0.98 1.34
CA VAL A 37 14.56 -0.94 0.08
C VAL A 37 15.57 -0.73 -1.05
N ASP A 38 15.63 -1.65 -1.99
CA ASP A 38 16.46 -1.48 -3.20
C ASP A 38 15.73 -0.67 -4.30
N GLU A 39 16.43 -0.39 -5.40
CA GLU A 39 15.89 0.33 -6.56
C GLU A 39 14.67 -0.34 -7.22
N ASN A 40 14.48 -1.65 -7.00
CA ASN A 40 13.37 -2.44 -7.49
C ASN A 40 12.25 -2.59 -6.43
N TYR A 41 12.30 -1.77 -5.38
CA TYR A 41 11.42 -1.80 -4.22
C TYR A 41 11.40 -3.15 -3.50
N ASN A 42 12.44 -3.98 -3.60
CA ASN A 42 12.56 -5.18 -2.78
C ASN A 42 12.88 -4.80 -1.36
N VAL A 43 12.30 -5.53 -0.41
CA VAL A 43 12.39 -5.24 1.01
C VAL A 43 13.19 -6.33 1.70
N LYS A 44 14.16 -5.93 2.51
CA LYS A 44 14.80 -6.78 3.52
C LYS A 44 14.63 -6.13 4.89
N ILE A 45 14.18 -6.93 5.86
CA ILE A 45 14.00 -6.50 7.25
C ILE A 45 15.08 -7.14 8.10
N TYR A 46 15.75 -6.34 8.93
CA TYR A 46 16.85 -6.77 9.79
C TYR A 46 16.39 -6.88 11.26
N ASP A 47 17.25 -7.33 12.17
CA ASP A 47 16.99 -7.33 13.63
C ASP A 47 15.79 -8.15 14.13
N TYR A 48 15.22 -9.02 13.28
CA TYR A 48 14.06 -9.88 13.57
C TYR A 48 14.18 -10.77 14.81
N GLY A 49 15.41 -11.05 15.27
CA GLY A 49 15.69 -11.96 16.39
C GLY A 49 15.87 -11.29 17.75
N ILE A 50 15.98 -9.96 17.82
CA ILE A 50 16.35 -9.28 19.07
C ILE A 50 15.23 -9.40 20.11
N THR A 51 13.99 -9.12 19.73
CA THR A 51 12.84 -9.21 20.64
C THR A 51 12.60 -10.64 21.11
N GLN A 52 12.75 -11.62 20.22
CA GLN A 52 12.61 -13.03 20.57
C GLN A 52 13.70 -13.50 21.55
N ALA A 53 14.96 -13.11 21.33
CA ALA A 53 16.06 -13.41 22.23
C ALA A 53 15.82 -12.86 23.65
N ASN A 54 15.08 -11.75 23.74
CA ASN A 54 14.66 -11.13 25.00
C ASN A 54 13.28 -11.60 25.49
N LYS A 55 12.82 -12.79 25.08
CA LYS A 55 11.55 -13.39 25.52
C LYS A 55 10.31 -12.52 25.25
N GLY A 56 10.31 -11.78 24.13
CA GLY A 56 9.20 -10.89 23.74
C GLY A 56 9.33 -9.46 24.27
N ILE A 57 10.35 -9.19 25.10
CA ILE A 57 10.62 -7.86 25.64
C ILE A 57 11.34 -7.02 24.57
N ASN A 58 10.83 -5.81 24.34
CA ASN A 58 11.45 -4.89 23.41
C ASN A 58 12.64 -4.19 24.07
N ILE A 59 13.80 -4.19 23.41
CA ILE A 59 14.93 -3.35 23.81
C ILE A 59 14.63 -1.92 23.38
N ARG A 60 14.49 -1.01 24.36
CA ARG A 60 14.26 0.41 24.09
C ARG A 60 15.54 1.05 23.56
N LYS A 61 15.45 1.68 22.40
CA LYS A 61 16.45 2.63 21.91
C LYS A 61 15.83 4.03 22.00
N ASP A 62 16.59 5.05 22.37
CA ASP A 62 16.03 6.41 22.56
C ASP A 62 15.30 6.94 21.31
N ASN A 63 15.80 6.59 20.13
CA ASN A 63 15.21 7.00 18.85
C ASN A 63 13.95 6.20 18.46
N SER A 64 13.61 5.10 19.15
CA SER A 64 12.48 4.24 18.78
C SER A 64 11.17 4.59 19.52
N ILE A 65 11.19 5.53 20.46
CA ILE A 65 10.01 5.86 21.29
C ILE A 65 8.78 6.23 20.44
N GLY A 66 8.96 6.94 19.32
CA GLY A 66 7.87 7.33 18.43
C GLY A 66 7.14 6.17 17.74
N PHE A 67 7.75 4.98 17.71
CA PHE A 67 7.24 3.78 17.04
C PHE A 67 6.55 2.81 18.00
N LEU A 68 6.73 2.97 19.31
CA LEU A 68 6.20 2.03 20.29
C LEU A 68 4.68 2.05 20.35
N SER A 69 4.07 0.87 20.36
CA SER A 69 2.64 0.73 20.59
C SER A 69 2.26 1.11 22.03
N PRO A 70 1.01 1.55 22.31
CA PRO A 70 0.56 1.82 23.67
C PRO A 70 0.72 0.63 24.61
N HIS A 71 0.49 -0.58 24.10
CA HIS A 71 0.64 -1.81 24.88
C HIS A 71 2.10 -2.11 25.18
N GLN A 72 2.99 -1.93 24.20
CA GLN A 72 4.43 -2.03 24.43
C GLN A 72 4.88 -1.04 25.50
N ILE A 73 4.45 0.22 25.47
CA ILE A 73 4.81 1.21 26.49
C ILE A 73 4.35 0.76 27.89
N ASN A 74 3.12 0.24 28.00
CA ASN A 74 2.54 -0.10 29.30
C ASN A 74 3.12 -1.36 29.95
N ILE A 75 3.34 -2.42 29.18
CA ILE A 75 3.74 -3.72 29.75
C ILE A 75 5.05 -4.29 29.20
N ASN A 76 5.69 -3.58 28.28
CA ASN A 76 6.95 -3.96 27.65
C ASN A 76 6.94 -5.35 26.99
N TYR A 77 5.81 -5.72 26.38
CA TYR A 77 5.65 -6.95 25.62
C TYR A 77 5.31 -6.66 24.17
N THR A 78 5.87 -7.47 23.28
CA THR A 78 5.64 -7.39 21.85
C THR A 78 4.81 -8.56 21.36
N ASP A 79 3.87 -8.22 20.50
CA ASP A 79 3.04 -9.14 19.73
C ASP A 79 2.84 -8.64 18.29
N LYS A 80 1.99 -9.35 17.55
CA LYS A 80 1.58 -8.95 16.19
C LYS A 80 0.95 -7.57 16.14
N GLU A 81 0.16 -7.17 17.15
CA GLU A 81 -0.48 -5.86 17.18
C GLU A 81 0.55 -4.73 17.27
N SER A 82 1.64 -4.97 17.98
CA SER A 82 2.75 -4.04 18.12
C SER A 82 3.43 -3.76 16.78
N ASP A 83 3.68 -4.81 16.00
CA ASP A 83 4.23 -4.68 14.64
C ASP A 83 3.24 -3.98 13.69
N PHE A 84 1.93 -4.22 13.81
CA PHE A 84 0.90 -3.53 13.03
C PHE A 84 0.82 -2.04 13.36
N PHE A 85 0.83 -1.70 14.65
CA PHE A 85 0.86 -0.30 15.08
C PHE A 85 2.08 0.42 14.49
N THR A 86 3.25 -0.21 14.61
CA THR A 86 4.52 0.32 14.09
C THR A 86 4.47 0.51 12.57
N LEU A 87 3.93 -0.47 11.83
CA LEU A 87 3.72 -0.33 10.39
C LEU A 87 2.80 0.85 10.05
N GLY A 88 1.76 1.09 10.87
CA GLY A 88 0.89 2.25 10.74
C GLY A 88 1.64 3.58 10.92
N VAL A 89 2.56 3.65 11.90
CA VAL A 89 3.45 4.81 12.11
C VAL A 89 4.36 5.02 10.89
N ILE A 90 5.02 3.97 10.40
CA ILE A 90 5.90 4.02 9.23
C ILE A 90 5.15 4.46 7.97
N LEU A 91 3.93 3.95 7.76
CA LEU A 91 3.07 4.35 6.65
C LEU A 91 2.67 5.83 6.75
N PHE A 92 2.27 6.28 7.94
CA PHE A 92 1.92 7.68 8.16
C PHE A 92 3.11 8.59 7.82
N ASP A 93 4.30 8.29 8.35
CA ASP A 93 5.51 9.05 8.04
C ASP A 93 5.88 8.97 6.54
N SER A 94 5.72 7.80 5.92
CA SER A 94 5.98 7.62 4.50
C SER A 94 5.11 8.53 3.62
N ILE A 95 3.83 8.71 3.99
CA ILE A 95 2.85 9.52 3.25
C ILE A 95 3.03 11.02 3.55
N PHE A 96 3.23 11.39 4.82
CA PHE A 96 3.15 12.79 5.27
C PHE A 96 4.48 13.43 5.69
N LYS A 97 5.57 12.65 5.74
CA LYS A 97 6.91 13.09 6.16
C LYS A 97 6.93 13.75 7.54
N LYS A 98 6.09 13.23 8.44
CA LYS A 98 5.97 13.67 9.82
C LYS A 98 5.48 12.51 10.69
N MET A 99 5.87 12.50 11.96
CA MET A 99 5.37 11.50 12.91
C MET A 99 3.90 11.75 13.26
N PRO A 100 3.06 10.69 13.37
CA PRO A 100 1.62 10.81 13.61
C PRO A 100 1.26 11.53 14.91
N PHE A 101 1.99 11.24 15.99
CA PHE A 101 1.69 11.75 17.33
C PHE A 101 2.71 12.80 17.81
N GLY A 102 3.74 13.10 17.00
CA GLY A 102 4.98 13.71 17.47
C GLY A 102 5.87 12.71 18.21
N ILE A 103 6.93 13.21 18.87
CA ILE A 103 7.88 12.40 19.65
C ILE A 103 7.86 12.86 21.11
N GLY A 104 7.53 11.95 22.02
CA GLY A 104 7.56 12.21 23.46
C GLY A 104 8.99 12.25 24.01
N LYS A 105 9.21 13.02 25.08
CA LYS A 105 10.52 13.09 25.77
C LYS A 105 10.90 11.79 26.49
N ASN A 106 9.90 10.97 26.79
CA ASN A 106 9.99 9.69 27.47
C ASN A 106 8.71 8.89 27.12
N GLU A 107 8.67 7.62 27.52
CA GLU A 107 7.53 6.74 27.22
C GLU A 107 6.18 7.24 27.78
N LYS A 108 6.18 7.84 28.99
CA LYS A 108 4.97 8.39 29.59
C LYS A 108 4.41 9.56 28.78
N ASP A 109 5.28 10.45 28.33
CA ASP A 109 4.87 11.56 27.47
C ASP A 109 4.46 11.06 26.09
N MET A 110 5.12 10.04 25.54
CA MET A 110 4.69 9.40 24.29
C MET A 110 3.30 8.79 24.40
N LEU A 111 2.99 8.08 25.50
CA LEU A 111 1.67 7.51 25.74
C LEU A 111 0.57 8.59 25.76
N LYS A 112 0.83 9.74 26.41
CA LYS A 112 -0.09 10.89 26.38
C LYS A 112 -0.32 11.43 24.96
N LEU A 113 0.72 11.48 24.14
CA LEU A 113 0.60 11.92 22.75
C LEU A 113 -0.27 10.94 21.94
N ILE A 114 -0.10 9.64 22.16
CA ILE A 114 -0.93 8.61 21.50
C ILE A 114 -2.38 8.69 22.00
N ASP A 115 -2.59 8.90 23.31
CA ASP A 115 -3.93 9.06 23.91
C ASP A 115 -4.68 10.28 23.36
N ARG A 116 -3.96 11.38 23.12
CA ARG A 116 -4.51 12.58 22.48
C ARG A 116 -4.91 12.30 21.02
N GLY A 117 -4.24 11.37 20.36
CA GLY A 117 -4.51 10.99 18.98
C GLY A 117 -3.98 11.99 17.94
N ILE A 118 -4.46 11.82 16.71
CA ILE A 118 -4.08 12.64 15.55
C ILE A 118 -5.23 13.56 15.19
N ASP A 119 -4.95 14.85 15.01
CA ASP A 119 -5.88 15.76 14.36
C ASP A 119 -5.81 15.59 12.83
N TRP A 120 -6.69 14.75 12.30
CA TRP A 120 -6.76 14.43 10.88
C TRP A 120 -7.10 15.62 9.99
N ASN A 121 -7.63 16.73 10.53
CA ASN A 121 -7.88 17.95 9.76
C ASN A 121 -6.59 18.70 9.40
N THR A 122 -5.50 18.46 10.14
CA THR A 122 -4.17 19.05 9.88
C THR A 122 -3.32 18.25 8.92
N VAL A 123 -3.88 17.19 8.34
CA VAL A 123 -3.20 16.26 7.45
C VAL A 123 -3.75 16.43 6.05
N ALA A 124 -2.88 16.50 5.05
CA ALA A 124 -3.26 16.69 3.65
C ALA A 124 -3.87 15.41 3.07
N ILE A 125 -5.13 15.14 3.40
CA ILE A 125 -5.90 14.00 2.91
C ILE A 125 -6.64 14.41 1.63
N ASN A 126 -6.54 13.60 0.59
CA ASN A 126 -7.20 13.82 -0.70
C ASN A 126 -7.66 12.48 -1.31
N ASN A 127 -8.31 12.53 -2.47
CA ASN A 127 -8.82 11.33 -3.14
C ASN A 127 -7.72 10.33 -3.51
N GLU A 128 -6.48 10.79 -3.71
CA GLU A 128 -5.37 9.92 -4.07
C GLU A 128 -4.84 9.11 -2.88
N ASN A 129 -4.87 9.65 -1.66
CA ASN A 129 -4.28 9.01 -0.49
C ASN A 129 -5.30 8.50 0.56
N ILE A 130 -6.58 8.86 0.44
CA ILE A 130 -7.63 8.54 1.43
C ILE A 130 -7.70 7.05 1.77
N ALA A 131 -7.56 6.16 0.78
CA ALA A 131 -7.60 4.73 0.99
C ALA A 131 -6.41 4.23 1.85
N LEU A 132 -5.19 4.73 1.59
CA LEU A 132 -4.03 4.44 2.42
C LEU A 132 -4.19 5.02 3.83
N VAL A 133 -4.73 6.23 3.94
CA VAL A 133 -5.01 6.88 5.23
C VAL A 133 -6.00 6.06 6.07
N ASN A 134 -7.00 5.44 5.45
CA ASN A 134 -7.94 4.57 6.16
C ASN A 134 -7.27 3.31 6.71
N ILE A 135 -6.31 2.74 5.97
CA ILE A 135 -5.49 1.62 6.45
C ILE A 135 -4.63 2.07 7.63
N VAL A 136 -3.96 3.23 7.53
CA VAL A 136 -3.17 3.82 8.62
C VAL A 136 -4.03 4.02 9.87
N LYS A 137 -5.22 4.63 9.73
CA LYS A 137 -6.20 4.78 10.82
C LYS A 137 -6.54 3.46 11.49
N LYS A 138 -6.66 2.37 10.72
CA LYS A 138 -6.98 1.04 11.27
C LYS A 138 -5.78 0.32 11.89
N LEU A 139 -4.57 0.58 11.42
CA LEU A 139 -3.34 0.07 12.04
C LEU A 139 -3.04 0.71 13.41
N ILE A 140 -3.27 2.02 13.57
CA ILE A 140 -2.86 2.77 14.77
C ILE A 140 -3.97 3.02 15.80
N ARG A 141 -5.23 2.68 15.51
CA ARG A 141 -6.35 2.87 16.46
C ARG A 141 -6.23 1.93 17.66
N ARG A 142 -6.95 2.21 18.76
CA ARG A 142 -6.92 1.40 19.98
C ARG A 142 -7.76 0.12 19.93
N THR A 143 -8.92 0.19 19.30
CA THR A 143 -9.91 -0.91 19.24
C THR A 143 -10.23 -1.21 17.78
N GLU A 144 -10.84 -2.37 17.48
CA GLU A 144 -11.25 -2.74 16.10
C GLU A 144 -10.09 -2.71 15.08
N LYS A 145 -8.92 -3.19 15.51
CA LYS A 145 -7.72 -3.26 14.69
C LYS A 145 -7.80 -4.41 13.68
N TYR A 146 -6.81 -4.46 12.79
CA TYR A 146 -6.58 -5.63 11.95
C TYR A 146 -6.22 -6.86 12.77
N ASN A 147 -6.88 -7.99 12.50
CA ASN A 147 -6.59 -9.24 13.21
C ASN A 147 -5.54 -10.09 12.49
N SER A 148 -5.31 -9.86 11.20
CA SER A 148 -4.37 -10.64 10.40
C SER A 148 -3.70 -9.82 9.31
N VAL A 149 -2.61 -10.35 8.75
CA VAL A 149 -1.90 -9.71 7.63
C VAL A 149 -2.79 -9.70 6.38
N GLU A 150 -3.57 -10.75 6.18
CA GLU A 150 -4.51 -10.89 5.07
C GLU A 150 -5.53 -9.76 5.05
N GLU A 151 -6.09 -9.37 6.19
CA GLU A 151 -7.03 -8.24 6.25
C GLU A 151 -6.38 -6.94 5.77
N VAL A 152 -5.13 -6.68 6.19
CA VAL A 152 -4.37 -5.50 5.74
C VAL A 152 -4.09 -5.58 4.24
N LEU A 153 -3.67 -6.74 3.74
CA LEU A 153 -3.39 -6.96 2.33
C LEU A 153 -4.63 -6.81 1.46
N ILE A 154 -5.80 -7.24 1.93
CA ILE A 154 -7.08 -7.05 1.24
C ILE A 154 -7.38 -5.56 1.10
N ASP A 155 -7.32 -4.79 2.19
CA ASP A 155 -7.57 -3.35 2.12
C ASP A 155 -6.53 -2.61 1.27
N LEU A 156 -5.26 -3.03 1.34
CA LEU A 156 -4.18 -2.49 0.51
C LEU A 156 -4.40 -2.80 -0.98
N SER A 157 -4.99 -3.95 -1.31
CA SER A 157 -5.27 -4.32 -2.70
C SER A 157 -6.35 -3.46 -3.34
N LYS A 158 -7.36 -3.02 -2.55
CA LYS A 158 -8.41 -2.10 -3.02
C LYS A 158 -7.84 -0.79 -3.55
N PHE A 159 -6.76 -0.28 -2.93
CA PHE A 159 -6.03 0.89 -3.46
C PHE A 159 -5.47 0.63 -4.86
N MET A 160 -4.90 -0.54 -5.09
CA MET A 160 -4.32 -0.90 -6.40
C MET A 160 -5.39 -1.05 -7.48
N TYR A 161 -6.55 -1.62 -7.14
CA TYR A 161 -7.67 -1.74 -8.07
C TYR A 161 -8.29 -0.38 -8.43
N VAL A 162 -8.55 0.48 -7.44
CA VAL A 162 -9.11 1.82 -7.70
C VAL A 162 -8.21 2.63 -8.63
N LYS A 163 -6.88 2.51 -8.51
CA LYS A 163 -5.97 3.17 -9.45
C LYS A 163 -5.96 2.56 -10.85
N ALA A 164 -6.07 1.24 -10.98
CA ALA A 164 -6.20 0.60 -12.29
C ALA A 164 -7.46 1.10 -13.02
N ASP A 165 -8.60 1.21 -12.31
CA ASP A 165 -9.85 1.73 -12.88
C ASP A 165 -9.75 3.23 -13.23
N ILE A 166 -9.02 4.02 -12.43
CA ILE A 166 -8.79 5.45 -12.73
C ILE A 166 -7.86 5.61 -13.93
N GLU A 167 -6.78 4.83 -14.04
CA GLU A 167 -5.86 4.85 -15.20
C GLU A 167 -6.60 4.44 -16.49
N GLU A 168 -7.42 3.39 -16.45
CA GLU A 168 -8.23 2.97 -17.62
C GLU A 168 -9.25 4.04 -18.02
N ASN A 169 -9.92 4.69 -17.06
CA ASN A 169 -10.87 5.77 -17.36
C ASN A 169 -10.21 7.10 -17.76
N SER A 170 -9.02 7.41 -17.27
CA SER A 170 -8.30 8.63 -17.66
C SER A 170 -7.69 8.51 -19.06
N ILE A 171 -7.37 7.30 -19.53
CA ILE A 171 -7.06 7.04 -20.94
C ILE A 171 -8.28 7.32 -21.84
N ASN A 172 -9.49 6.99 -21.38
CA ASN A 172 -10.73 7.27 -22.12
C ASN A 172 -11.14 8.76 -22.12
N ILE A 173 -10.76 9.53 -21.10
CA ILE A 173 -11.10 10.98 -20.99
C ILE A 173 -10.14 11.86 -21.80
N ILE A 174 -8.89 11.43 -22.01
CA ILE A 174 -7.92 12.18 -22.83
C ILE A 174 -8.30 12.15 -24.32
N GLU A 175 -9.14 11.21 -24.77
CA GLU A 175 -9.64 11.16 -26.15
C GLU A 175 -10.81 12.14 -26.45
N GLU A 176 -11.42 12.80 -25.46
CA GLU A 176 -12.61 13.65 -25.69
C GLU A 176 -12.38 15.17 -25.75
N ASP A 177 -11.22 15.71 -25.33
CA ASP A 177 -11.02 17.18 -25.22
C ASP A 177 -9.98 17.80 -26.19
N THR A 178 -9.46 17.04 -27.15
CA THR A 178 -8.67 17.59 -28.26
C THR A 178 -9.18 17.09 -29.60
N GLU A 179 -10.16 17.78 -30.18
CA GLU A 179 -10.18 18.19 -31.60
C GLU A 179 -11.55 18.80 -32.02
N LYS A 180 -11.67 20.14 -31.90
CA LYS A 180 -12.34 20.91 -32.95
C LYS A 180 -11.29 21.29 -33.99
N LYS A 181 -11.06 20.42 -34.99
CA LYS A 181 -10.79 20.76 -36.40
C LYS A 181 -10.58 19.50 -37.25
N GLN A 182 -11.61 19.20 -38.05
CA GLN A 182 -11.62 18.47 -39.33
C GLN A 182 -10.37 17.66 -39.72
N HIS A 183 -10.49 16.32 -39.66
CA HIS A 183 -10.09 15.47 -40.79
C HIS A 183 -10.90 14.16 -40.82
N ASN A 184 -11.67 13.97 -41.90
CA ASN A 184 -12.48 12.77 -42.12
C ASN A 184 -11.60 11.53 -42.30
N LYS A 185 -11.61 10.60 -41.34
CA LYS A 185 -11.08 9.24 -41.50
C LYS A 185 -12.25 8.27 -41.70
N PRO A 186 -12.21 7.36 -42.70
CA PRO A 186 -13.36 6.51 -43.01
C PRO A 186 -13.63 5.50 -41.89
N ASN A 187 -14.91 5.31 -41.61
CA ASN A 187 -15.45 4.52 -40.50
C ASN A 187 -14.92 3.07 -40.55
N SER A 188 -14.20 2.63 -39.51
CA SER A 188 -13.51 1.32 -39.46
C SER A 188 -14.46 0.12 -39.60
N LYS A 189 -15.74 0.28 -39.24
CA LYS A 189 -16.78 -0.74 -39.45
C LYS A 189 -17.10 -0.95 -40.94
N PHE A 190 -16.90 0.05 -41.80
CA PHE A 190 -17.07 -0.09 -43.25
C PHE A 190 -15.87 -0.83 -43.87
N LEU A 191 -14.64 -0.49 -43.46
CA LEU A 191 -13.42 -1.17 -43.90
C LEU A 191 -13.40 -2.66 -43.51
N GLN A 192 -13.85 -3.00 -42.30
CA GLN A 192 -13.99 -4.39 -41.86
C GLN A 192 -15.05 -5.15 -42.68
N LYS A 193 -16.19 -4.53 -42.99
CA LYS A 193 -17.22 -5.14 -43.86
C LYS A 193 -16.74 -5.33 -45.30
N ALA A 194 -15.97 -4.37 -45.84
CA ALA A 194 -15.40 -4.48 -47.18
C ALA A 194 -14.33 -5.59 -47.26
N LEU A 195 -13.48 -5.72 -46.24
CA LEU A 195 -12.48 -6.78 -46.16
C LEU A 195 -13.12 -8.17 -46.09
N LEU A 196 -14.22 -8.32 -45.33
CA LEU A 196 -14.94 -9.59 -45.22
C LEU A 196 -15.57 -10.00 -46.56
N LEU A 197 -16.14 -9.06 -47.31
CA LEU A 197 -16.71 -9.31 -48.63
C LEU A 197 -15.64 -9.76 -49.64
N ILE A 198 -14.47 -9.10 -49.64
CA ILE A 198 -13.35 -9.49 -50.51
C ILE A 198 -12.86 -10.90 -50.17
N LEU A 199 -12.75 -11.24 -48.88
CA LEU A 199 -12.35 -12.59 -48.44
C LEU A 199 -13.34 -13.67 -48.92
N THR A 200 -14.64 -13.39 -48.83
CA THR A 200 -15.67 -14.35 -49.29
C THR A 200 -15.63 -14.56 -50.81
N LEU A 201 -15.33 -13.52 -51.58
CA LEU A 201 -15.22 -13.60 -53.03
C LEU A 201 -14.00 -14.43 -53.46
N ILE A 202 -12.87 -14.27 -52.77
CA ILE A 202 -11.64 -15.05 -53.03
C ILE A 202 -11.91 -16.54 -52.77
N ILE A 203 -12.55 -16.89 -51.66
CA ILE A 203 -12.90 -18.28 -51.34
C ILE A 203 -13.79 -18.87 -52.44
N LEU A 204 -14.81 -18.13 -52.88
CA LEU A 204 -15.73 -18.60 -53.94
C LEU A 204 -15.00 -18.87 -55.27
N VAL A 205 -14.09 -17.97 -55.68
CA VAL A 205 -13.29 -18.15 -56.91
C VAL A 205 -12.38 -19.37 -56.79
N THR A 206 -11.71 -19.57 -55.64
CA THR A 206 -10.83 -20.73 -55.45
C THR A 206 -11.58 -22.06 -55.51
N VAL A 207 -12.81 -22.12 -54.98
CA VAL A 207 -13.65 -23.31 -55.05
C VAL A 207 -14.07 -23.59 -56.49
N ILE A 208 -14.46 -22.57 -57.26
CA ILE A 208 -14.86 -22.73 -58.66
C ILE A 208 -13.69 -23.24 -59.53
N THR A 209 -12.45 -22.81 -59.26
CA THR A 209 -11.27 -23.24 -60.03
C THR A 209 -10.79 -24.67 -59.74
N GLN A 210 -11.37 -25.36 -58.74
CA GLN A 210 -11.03 -26.74 -58.38
C GLN A 210 -12.03 -27.79 -58.93
N PHE A 211 -13.01 -27.38 -59.73
CA PHE A 211 -13.98 -28.25 -60.41
C PHE A 211 -13.84 -28.18 -61.94
#